data_AF-A0A7Y4TW96-F1
#
_entry.id   AF-A0A7Y4TW96-F1
#
_cell.length_a   1.000
_cell.length_b   1.000
_cell.length_c   1.000
_cell.angle_alpha   90.00
_cell.angle_beta   90.00
_cell.angle_gamma   90.00
#
_symmetry.space_group_name_H-M   'P 1'
#
loop_
_entity.id
_entity.type
_entity.pdbx_description
1 polymer ?
#
loop_
_entity_poly.entity_id
_entity_poly.type
_entity_poly.pdbx_seq_one_letter_code
_entity_poly.pdbx_strand_id
1 'polypeptide(L)'
;LSSQTERCIVSLMHANNEIGNLLDIDAVGNLCKKYNAIFHSDCVQTVGHYPLDLRKTPIHFISAAGHKFHGPKGIGILYVNDNVRIKPFIFGGGQERNMRAGTENLYGIVGFAKALELAMANQEKDSAYIQSLKTYMIAQLREHIKGVQFNGDQEGRCLYTVLSAAFPKTERSEMILFNLDINNICVSGGSACSSGADIGSHVIRAINNNPNLVTVRFSFSKHNTKEEVDAVVAKVKELI
;
A
#
# COMPACT_ATOMS: atom_id res chain seq x y z
N LEU A 1 -0.96 18.16 21.38
CA LEU A 1 -0.85 19.16 20.28
C LEU A 1 -1.04 20.59 20.79
N SER A 2 -2.12 20.90 21.51
CA SER A 2 -2.44 22.27 21.96
C SER A 2 -1.56 22.84 23.09
N SER A 3 -0.77 22.00 23.78
CA SER A 3 0.05 22.40 24.93
C SER A 3 1.54 22.58 24.63
N GLN A 4 1.97 22.44 23.36
CA GLN A 4 3.38 22.48 22.98
C GLN A 4 3.71 23.77 22.20
N THR A 5 4.91 24.32 22.46
CA THR A 5 5.44 25.50 21.76
C THR A 5 6.02 25.17 20.38
N GLU A 6 6.43 23.92 20.16
CA GLU A 6 6.93 23.42 18.88
C GLU A 6 5.83 22.68 18.09
N ARG A 7 5.85 22.80 16.76
CA ARG A 7 4.89 22.08 15.90
C ARG A 7 5.21 20.59 15.91
N CYS A 8 4.28 19.77 16.42
CA CYS A 8 4.42 18.31 16.33
C CYS A 8 4.20 17.81 14.90
N ILE A 9 4.79 16.67 14.57
CA ILE A 9 4.55 15.94 13.31
C ILE A 9 3.52 14.84 13.51
N VAL A 10 2.56 14.76 12.59
CA VAL A 10 1.65 13.63 12.37
C VAL A 10 2.10 12.93 11.09
N SER A 11 2.38 11.64 11.19
CA SER A 11 2.82 10.82 10.06
C SER A 11 1.94 9.58 9.97
N LEU A 12 1.10 9.50 8.94
CA LEU A 12 0.17 8.40 8.73
C LEU A 12 0.23 7.95 7.27
N MET A 13 0.09 6.67 6.99
CA MET A 13 -0.02 6.20 5.60
C MET A 13 -1.39 6.57 5.01
N HIS A 14 -1.43 6.95 3.74
CA HIS A 14 -2.68 7.19 3.02
C HIS A 14 -3.43 5.88 2.77
N ALA A 15 -2.69 4.79 2.52
CA ALA A 15 -3.25 3.45 2.43
C ALA A 15 -2.31 2.43 3.04
N ASN A 16 -2.87 1.47 3.78
CA ASN A 16 -2.08 0.39 4.35
C ASN A 16 -1.70 -0.66 3.29
N ASN A 17 -0.42 -0.99 3.18
CA ASN A 17 0.09 -1.95 2.20
C ASN A 17 -0.20 -3.42 2.54
N GLU A 18 -0.69 -3.73 3.74
CA GLU A 18 -1.03 -5.09 4.18
C GLU A 18 -2.52 -5.36 4.10
N ILE A 19 -3.35 -4.42 4.55
CA ILE A 19 -4.81 -4.57 4.61
C ILE A 19 -5.57 -3.64 3.66
N GLY A 20 -4.87 -2.75 2.95
CA GLY A 20 -5.46 -1.88 1.94
C GLY A 20 -6.33 -0.73 2.46
N ASN A 21 -6.71 -0.69 3.74
CA ASN A 21 -7.53 0.40 4.30
C ASN A 21 -7.00 1.78 3.93
N LEU A 22 -7.90 2.64 3.46
CA LEU A 22 -7.63 4.02 3.07
C LEU A 22 -7.89 4.96 4.25
N LEU A 23 -6.96 5.86 4.48
CA LEU A 23 -7.09 6.98 5.41
C LEU A 23 -7.82 8.13 4.72
N ASP A 24 -8.71 8.78 5.45
CA ASP A 24 -9.30 10.04 5.01
C ASP A 24 -8.29 11.18 5.16
N ILE A 25 -7.46 11.36 4.13
CA ILE A 25 -6.32 12.27 4.16
C ILE A 25 -6.74 13.74 4.35
N ASP A 26 -7.92 14.13 3.82
CA ASP A 26 -8.46 15.48 3.97
C ASP A 26 -8.97 15.70 5.39
N ALA A 27 -9.68 14.74 5.99
CA ALA A 27 -10.13 14.84 7.38
C ALA A 27 -8.93 14.96 8.35
N VAL A 28 -7.89 14.13 8.15
CA VAL A 28 -6.66 14.19 8.97
C VAL A 28 -5.91 15.50 8.76
N GLY A 29 -5.75 15.94 7.51
CA GLY A 29 -5.07 17.20 7.22
C GLY A 29 -5.81 18.40 7.82
N ASN A 30 -7.16 18.40 7.80
CA ASN A 30 -7.96 19.44 8.46
C ASN A 30 -7.79 19.43 9.98
N LEU A 31 -7.71 18.27 10.61
CA LEU A 31 -7.37 18.15 12.03
C LEU A 31 -5.96 18.67 12.32
N CYS A 32 -4.97 18.31 11.49
CA CYS A 32 -3.60 18.80 11.65
C CYS A 32 -3.54 20.31 11.52
N LYS A 33 -4.25 20.89 10.54
CA LYS A 33 -4.38 22.35 10.38
C LYS A 33 -5.00 23.01 11.61
N LYS A 34 -6.10 22.45 12.14
CA LYS A 34 -6.78 22.95 13.35
C LYS A 34 -5.84 23.02 14.56
N TYR A 35 -4.94 22.06 14.71
CA TYR A 35 -4.01 21.97 15.83
C TYR A 35 -2.58 22.45 15.51
N ASN A 36 -2.38 23.14 14.38
CA ASN A 36 -1.08 23.63 13.91
C ASN A 36 0.01 22.52 13.81
N ALA A 37 -0.39 21.28 13.56
CA ALA A 37 0.53 20.17 13.38
C ALA A 37 1.10 20.14 11.95
N ILE A 38 2.29 19.58 11.80
CA ILE A 38 2.86 19.21 10.51
C ILE A 38 2.28 17.85 10.12
N PHE A 39 1.89 17.68 8.86
CA PHE A 39 1.28 16.45 8.38
C PHE A 39 2.08 15.86 7.22
N HIS A 40 2.61 14.66 7.43
CA HIS A 40 3.19 13.81 6.42
C HIS A 40 2.25 12.63 6.15
N SER A 41 2.07 12.30 4.88
CA SER A 41 1.41 11.06 4.48
C SER A 41 2.29 10.20 3.60
N ASP A 42 2.45 8.92 3.98
CA ASP A 42 3.02 7.93 3.07
C ASP A 42 1.97 7.56 2.02
N CYS A 43 2.20 8.02 0.78
CA CYS A 43 1.29 7.84 -0.35
C CYS A 43 1.86 6.82 -1.37
N VAL A 44 2.83 5.99 -0.98
CA VAL A 44 3.49 5.01 -1.85
C VAL A 44 2.49 4.04 -2.50
N GLN A 45 1.41 3.67 -1.80
CA GLN A 45 0.36 2.79 -2.32
C GLN A 45 -0.76 3.53 -3.09
N THR A 46 -0.75 4.86 -3.12
CA THR A 46 -1.87 5.65 -3.68
C THR A 46 -1.48 6.57 -4.83
N VAL A 47 -0.25 7.08 -4.88
CA VAL A 47 0.23 7.84 -6.04
C VAL A 47 0.28 6.91 -7.25
N GLY A 48 -0.26 7.37 -8.38
CA GLY A 48 -0.45 6.55 -9.59
C GLY A 48 -1.71 5.67 -9.57
N HIS A 49 -2.44 5.64 -8.45
CA HIS A 49 -3.67 4.84 -8.30
C HIS A 49 -4.92 5.68 -8.00
N TYR A 50 -4.76 6.84 -7.37
CA TYR A 50 -5.85 7.76 -7.01
C TYR A 50 -5.50 9.19 -7.41
N PRO A 51 -6.49 9.99 -7.81
CA PRO A 51 -6.28 11.42 -7.99
C PRO A 51 -5.94 12.08 -6.65
N LEU A 52 -4.88 12.88 -6.62
CA LEU A 52 -4.45 13.62 -5.42
C LEU A 52 -4.10 15.05 -5.80
N ASP A 53 -4.92 16.02 -5.36
CA ASP A 53 -4.67 17.45 -5.59
C ASP A 53 -4.00 18.07 -4.36
N LEU A 54 -2.67 18.11 -4.37
CA LEU A 54 -1.86 18.66 -3.28
C LEU A 54 -2.05 20.17 -3.05
N ARG A 55 -2.75 20.88 -3.95
CA ARG A 55 -3.14 22.28 -3.73
C ARG A 55 -4.36 22.40 -2.82
N LYS A 56 -5.21 21.37 -2.77
CA LYS A 56 -6.46 21.33 -2.00
C LYS A 56 -6.30 20.56 -0.70
N THR A 57 -5.59 19.42 -0.75
CA THR A 57 -5.39 18.58 0.42
C THR A 57 -4.48 19.28 1.44
N PRO A 58 -4.91 19.46 2.70
CA PRO A 58 -4.14 20.15 3.74
C PRO A 58 -2.99 19.28 4.26
N ILE A 59 -1.93 19.15 3.46
CA ILE A 59 -0.77 18.28 3.72
C ILE A 59 0.56 19.01 3.51
N HIS A 60 1.57 18.65 4.30
CA HIS A 60 2.89 19.27 4.24
C HIS A 60 3.89 18.40 3.48
N PHE A 61 3.78 17.08 3.61
CA PHE A 61 4.68 16.13 2.95
C PHE A 61 3.92 14.93 2.40
N ILE A 62 4.29 14.48 1.21
CA ILE A 62 3.92 13.13 0.75
C ILE A 62 5.13 12.36 0.24
N SER A 63 5.13 11.05 0.48
CA SER A 63 6.14 10.14 -0.06
C SER A 63 5.52 9.27 -1.16
N ALA A 64 6.27 9.01 -2.24
CA ALA A 64 5.85 8.05 -3.28
C ALA A 64 7.05 7.35 -3.93
N ALA A 65 6.82 6.16 -4.51
CA ALA A 65 7.87 5.33 -5.12
C ALA A 65 7.41 4.78 -6.48
N GLY A 66 8.28 4.89 -7.50
CA GLY A 66 7.92 4.60 -8.90
C GLY A 66 7.44 3.17 -9.14
N HIS A 67 8.12 2.20 -8.51
CA HIS A 67 7.85 0.78 -8.69
C HIS A 67 6.49 0.29 -8.19
N LYS A 68 5.66 1.15 -7.58
CA LYS A 68 4.28 0.80 -7.18
C LYS A 68 3.25 0.99 -8.28
N PHE A 69 3.55 1.80 -9.29
CA PHE A 69 2.71 2.05 -10.46
C PHE A 69 3.48 1.75 -11.76
N HIS A 70 4.26 0.66 -11.73
CA HIS A 70 5.05 0.14 -12.86
C HIS A 70 6.21 1.03 -13.34
N GLY A 71 6.65 1.99 -12.52
CA GLY A 71 7.90 2.72 -12.76
C GLY A 71 9.15 1.92 -12.34
N PRO A 72 10.36 2.45 -12.60
CA PRO A 72 11.59 1.79 -12.22
C PRO A 72 11.76 1.70 -10.69
N LYS A 73 12.47 0.66 -10.23
CA LYS A 73 12.95 0.56 -8.84
C LYS A 73 14.08 1.56 -8.61
N GLY A 74 14.30 1.96 -7.35
CA GLY A 74 15.39 2.86 -6.97
C GLY A 74 15.11 4.35 -7.22
N ILE A 75 13.87 4.74 -7.50
CA ILE A 75 13.43 6.13 -7.62
C ILE A 75 12.12 6.37 -6.88
N GLY A 76 12.00 7.54 -6.28
CA GLY A 76 10.82 8.01 -5.57
C GLY A 76 10.84 9.53 -5.43
N ILE A 77 9.80 10.07 -4.82
CA ILE A 77 9.66 11.49 -4.55
C ILE A 77 9.29 11.74 -3.09
N LEU A 78 9.80 12.84 -2.56
CA LEU A 78 9.25 13.50 -1.38
C LEU A 78 8.71 14.85 -1.85
N TYR A 79 7.40 15.02 -1.80
CA TYR A 79 6.80 16.34 -1.94
C TYR A 79 7.00 17.11 -0.63
N VAL A 80 7.41 18.37 -0.75
CA VAL A 80 7.52 19.32 0.37
C VAL A 80 6.67 20.53 0.00
N ASN A 81 5.67 20.84 0.82
CA ASN A 81 4.87 22.05 0.66
C ASN A 81 5.70 23.30 0.97
N ASP A 82 5.58 24.36 0.17
CA ASP A 82 6.37 25.59 0.31
C ASP A 82 6.16 26.32 1.66
N ASN A 83 5.07 26.02 2.37
CA ASN A 83 4.77 26.59 3.68
C ASN A 83 5.62 25.98 4.82
N VAL A 84 6.46 24.99 4.53
CA VAL A 84 7.36 24.38 5.51
C VAL A 84 8.79 24.37 4.98
N ARG A 85 9.74 24.60 5.90
CA ARG A 85 11.17 24.52 5.61
C ARG A 85 11.76 23.37 6.39
N ILE A 86 12.55 22.53 5.71
CA ILE A 86 13.30 21.44 6.32
C ILE A 86 14.79 21.58 5.98
N LYS A 87 15.64 20.90 6.74
CA LYS A 87 17.05 20.75 6.38
C LYS A 87 17.23 19.51 5.51
N PRO A 88 18.19 19.52 4.56
CA PRO A 88 18.49 18.32 3.77
C PRO A 88 18.92 17.16 4.67
N PHE A 89 18.53 15.95 4.31
CA PHE A 89 19.00 14.72 4.97
C PHE A 89 20.34 14.25 4.39
N ILE A 90 20.52 14.38 3.07
CA ILE A 90 21.75 14.06 2.35
C ILE A 90 22.46 15.36 1.99
N PHE A 91 23.61 15.60 2.61
CA PHE A 91 24.43 16.79 2.43
C PHE A 91 25.44 16.61 1.29
N GLY A 92 25.80 17.71 0.61
CA GLY A 92 26.74 17.71 -0.51
C GLY A 92 26.47 18.87 -1.47
N GLY A 93 26.49 18.59 -2.77
CA GLY A 93 26.17 19.58 -3.81
C GLY A 93 24.73 20.13 -3.76
N GLY A 94 24.45 21.13 -4.60
CA GLY A 94 23.18 21.87 -4.63
C GLY A 94 22.03 21.24 -5.44
N GLN A 95 22.10 19.94 -5.74
CA GLN A 95 21.03 19.24 -6.48
C GLN A 95 19.70 19.29 -5.72
N GLU A 96 18.59 19.08 -6.44
CA GLU A 96 17.22 19.11 -5.89
C GLU A 96 16.97 20.40 -5.07
N ARG A 97 17.41 21.55 -5.58
CA ARG A 97 17.29 22.86 -4.92
C ARG A 97 17.96 22.91 -3.53
N ASN A 98 19.13 22.28 -3.40
CA ASN A 98 19.87 22.10 -2.14
C ASN A 98 19.18 21.18 -1.11
N MET A 99 18.15 20.41 -1.50
CA MET A 99 17.40 19.56 -0.57
C MET A 99 17.92 18.13 -0.48
N ARG A 100 18.59 17.65 -1.52
CA ARG A 100 19.13 16.28 -1.57
C ARG A 100 20.33 16.25 -2.52
N ALA A 101 21.52 16.12 -1.95
CA ALA A 101 22.74 16.04 -2.74
C ALA A 101 22.90 14.73 -3.51
N GLY A 102 23.73 14.77 -4.55
CA GLY A 102 24.11 13.65 -5.39
C GLY A 102 23.56 13.80 -6.81
N THR A 103 24.37 13.41 -7.80
CA THR A 103 24.02 13.49 -9.22
C THR A 103 22.65 12.86 -9.48
N GLU A 104 21.83 13.54 -10.26
CA GLU A 104 20.45 13.19 -10.53
C GLU A 104 20.37 11.85 -11.28
N ASN A 105 19.49 10.97 -10.82
CA ASN A 105 19.17 9.73 -11.52
C ASN A 105 18.24 10.03 -12.71
N LEU A 106 18.79 10.60 -13.78
CA LEU A 106 18.00 11.11 -14.91
C LEU A 106 17.07 10.06 -15.54
N TYR A 107 17.58 8.84 -15.81
CA TYR A 107 16.75 7.78 -16.38
C TYR A 107 15.66 7.31 -15.41
N GLY A 108 15.97 7.27 -14.10
CA GLY A 108 14.99 6.99 -13.06
C GLY A 108 13.89 8.05 -12.99
N ILE A 109 14.26 9.34 -13.06
CA ILE A 109 13.33 10.47 -13.05
C ILE A 109 12.41 10.43 -14.27
N VAL A 110 12.95 10.25 -15.47
CA VAL A 110 12.17 10.12 -16.71
C VAL A 110 11.24 8.91 -16.66
N GLY A 111 11.74 7.76 -16.19
CA GLY A 111 10.95 6.54 -16.06
C GLY A 111 9.83 6.68 -15.02
N PHE A 112 10.09 7.34 -13.88
CA PHE A 112 9.07 7.65 -12.87
C PHE A 112 7.97 8.53 -13.47
N ALA A 113 8.35 9.63 -14.12
CA ALA A 113 7.40 10.57 -14.71
C ALA A 113 6.52 9.89 -15.77
N LYS A 114 7.13 9.11 -16.66
CA LYS A 114 6.37 8.40 -17.71
C LYS A 114 5.44 7.33 -17.13
N ALA A 115 5.89 6.58 -16.13
CA ALA A 115 5.04 5.59 -15.47
C ALA A 115 3.84 6.26 -14.78
N LEU A 116 4.06 7.38 -14.09
CA LEU A 116 2.98 8.13 -13.44
C LEU A 116 1.97 8.68 -14.47
N GLU A 117 2.45 9.25 -15.57
CA GLU A 117 1.60 9.73 -16.68
C GLU A 117 0.70 8.60 -17.22
N LEU A 118 1.29 7.44 -17.53
CA LEU A 118 0.55 6.29 -18.07
C LEU A 118 -0.44 5.69 -17.06
N ALA A 119 -0.05 5.63 -15.79
CA ALA A 119 -0.90 5.14 -14.72
C ALA A 119 -2.12 6.05 -14.52
N MET A 120 -1.91 7.37 -14.49
CA MET A 120 -2.99 8.34 -14.32
C MET A 120 -3.91 8.42 -15.55
N ALA A 121 -3.36 8.29 -16.77
CA ALA A 121 -4.16 8.33 -18.00
C ALA A 121 -5.17 7.17 -18.11
N ASN A 122 -4.88 6.02 -17.51
CA ASN A 122 -5.75 4.84 -17.54
C ASN A 122 -6.40 4.54 -16.18
N GLN A 123 -6.27 5.44 -15.20
CA GLN A 123 -6.56 5.15 -13.79
C GLN A 123 -7.98 4.63 -13.56
N GLU A 124 -9.00 5.26 -14.15
CA GLU A 124 -10.40 4.85 -13.97
C GLU A 124 -10.66 3.45 -14.54
N LYS A 125 -10.16 3.19 -15.76
CA LYS A 125 -10.30 1.88 -16.43
C LYS A 125 -9.57 0.78 -15.66
N ASP A 126 -8.30 1.01 -15.34
CA ASP A 126 -7.46 0.03 -14.67
C ASP A 126 -7.97 -0.24 -13.25
N SER A 127 -8.39 0.79 -12.51
CA SER A 127 -8.94 0.62 -11.16
C SER A 127 -10.27 -0.14 -11.17
N ALA A 128 -11.19 0.16 -12.08
CA ALA A 128 -12.44 -0.58 -12.21
C ALA A 128 -12.21 -2.06 -12.56
N TYR A 129 -11.31 -2.34 -13.50
CA TYR A 129 -10.94 -3.71 -13.87
C TYR A 129 -10.35 -4.48 -12.69
N ILE A 130 -9.34 -3.92 -12.03
CA ILE A 130 -8.68 -4.57 -10.90
C ILE A 130 -9.65 -4.75 -9.72
N GLN A 131 -10.51 -3.76 -9.45
CA GLN A 131 -11.56 -3.88 -8.43
C GLN A 131 -12.54 -5.02 -8.75
N SER A 132 -12.87 -5.24 -10.02
CA SER A 132 -13.73 -6.35 -10.43
C SER A 132 -13.09 -7.71 -10.13
N LEU A 133 -11.78 -7.85 -10.35
CA LEU A 133 -11.02 -9.07 -10.00
C LEU A 133 -10.98 -9.27 -8.49
N LYS A 134 -10.69 -8.21 -7.72
CA LYS A 134 -10.70 -8.26 -6.25
C LYS A 134 -12.07 -8.70 -5.73
N THR A 135 -13.14 -8.09 -6.22
CA THR A 135 -14.52 -8.39 -5.82
C THR A 135 -14.89 -9.83 -6.16
N TYR A 136 -14.51 -10.28 -7.36
CA TYR A 136 -14.70 -11.66 -7.80
C TYR A 136 -13.96 -12.65 -6.88
N MET A 137 -12.69 -12.39 -6.55
CA MET A 137 -11.92 -13.24 -5.64
C MET A 137 -12.56 -13.30 -4.24
N ILE A 138 -13.05 -12.18 -3.69
CA ILE A 138 -13.76 -12.16 -2.40
C ILE A 138 -14.98 -13.09 -2.43
N ALA A 139 -15.79 -13.01 -3.50
CA ALA A 139 -16.98 -13.85 -3.65
C ALA A 139 -16.61 -15.34 -3.72
N GLN A 140 -15.64 -15.70 -4.57
CA GLN A 140 -15.21 -17.10 -4.73
C GLN A 140 -14.59 -17.67 -3.45
N LEU A 141 -13.79 -16.89 -2.72
CA LEU A 141 -13.22 -17.33 -1.44
C LEU A 141 -14.31 -17.58 -0.41
N ARG A 142 -15.32 -16.70 -0.30
CA ARG A 142 -16.46 -16.89 0.63
C ARG A 142 -17.29 -18.12 0.29
N GLU A 143 -17.52 -18.36 -1.00
CA GLU A 143 -18.32 -19.49 -1.46
C GLU A 143 -17.63 -20.83 -1.16
N HIS A 144 -16.31 -20.90 -1.36
CA HIS A 144 -15.59 -22.17 -1.34
C HIS A 144 -14.79 -22.45 -0.06
N ILE A 145 -14.45 -21.43 0.72
CA ILE A 145 -13.58 -21.57 1.89
C ILE A 145 -14.36 -21.23 3.17
N LYS A 146 -14.85 -22.27 3.85
CA LYS A 146 -15.61 -22.10 5.08
C LYS A 146 -14.75 -21.45 6.17
N GLY A 147 -15.24 -20.36 6.75
CA GLY A 147 -14.54 -19.65 7.83
C GLY A 147 -13.45 -18.68 7.37
N VAL A 148 -13.33 -18.41 6.06
CA VAL A 148 -12.48 -17.32 5.57
C VAL A 148 -12.97 -15.98 6.14
N GLN A 149 -12.02 -15.16 6.55
CA GLN A 149 -12.22 -13.80 7.00
C GLN A 149 -11.38 -12.84 6.16
N PHE A 150 -11.67 -11.55 6.29
CA PHE A 150 -10.94 -10.51 5.58
C PHE A 150 -10.44 -9.49 6.58
N ASN A 151 -9.15 -9.16 6.49
CA ASN A 151 -8.52 -8.23 7.41
C ASN A 151 -8.79 -6.79 6.95
N GLY A 152 -9.37 -5.96 7.82
CA GLY A 152 -9.71 -4.59 7.49
C GLY A 152 -10.98 -4.45 6.65
N ASP A 153 -11.10 -3.34 5.93
CA ASP A 153 -12.35 -2.93 5.25
C ASP A 153 -12.34 -3.32 3.76
N GLN A 154 -12.16 -4.60 3.45
CA GLN A 154 -11.85 -5.07 2.08
C GLN A 154 -12.91 -4.74 1.02
N GLU A 155 -14.16 -4.56 1.42
CA GLU A 155 -15.29 -4.19 0.56
C GLU A 155 -15.72 -2.72 0.69
N GLY A 156 -15.10 -1.96 1.61
CA GLY A 156 -15.37 -0.54 1.81
C GLY A 156 -14.23 0.35 1.32
N ARG A 157 -13.74 1.25 2.18
CA ARG A 157 -12.67 2.20 1.82
C ARG A 157 -11.30 1.53 1.88
N CYS A 158 -10.97 0.81 0.82
CA CYS A 158 -9.75 0.02 0.72
C CYS A 158 -9.15 0.05 -0.69
N LEU A 159 -7.85 -0.21 -0.81
CA LEU A 159 -7.15 -0.34 -2.08
C LEU A 159 -7.81 -1.38 -2.96
N TYR A 160 -8.13 -1.00 -4.19
CA TYR A 160 -8.58 -1.95 -5.22
C TYR A 160 -7.50 -2.98 -5.58
N THR A 161 -6.22 -2.64 -5.38
CA THR A 161 -5.08 -3.51 -5.68
C THR A 161 -4.73 -4.51 -4.57
N VAL A 162 -5.31 -4.44 -3.37
CA VAL A 162 -4.91 -5.28 -2.22
C VAL A 162 -6.12 -6.02 -1.67
N LEU A 163 -5.99 -7.33 -1.49
CA LEU A 163 -6.91 -8.15 -0.72
C LEU A 163 -6.15 -8.86 0.39
N SER A 164 -6.51 -8.58 1.64
CA SER A 164 -5.97 -9.29 2.81
C SER A 164 -7.01 -10.28 3.33
N ALA A 165 -6.77 -11.57 3.12
CA ALA A 165 -7.61 -12.66 3.58
C ALA A 165 -6.96 -13.35 4.79
N ALA A 166 -7.79 -13.84 5.71
CA ALA A 166 -7.40 -14.61 6.86
C ALA A 166 -8.11 -15.97 6.80
N PHE A 167 -7.33 -17.04 6.70
CA PHE A 167 -7.84 -18.40 6.56
C PHE A 167 -7.79 -19.16 7.89
N PRO A 168 -8.72 -20.07 8.16
CA PRO A 168 -8.64 -20.96 9.31
C PRO A 168 -7.32 -21.73 9.35
N LYS A 169 -6.71 -21.77 10.53
CA LYS A 169 -5.45 -22.46 10.72
C LYS A 169 -5.66 -23.98 10.77
N THR A 170 -5.09 -24.67 9.79
CA THR A 170 -4.87 -26.11 9.70
C THR A 170 -3.37 -26.41 9.59
N GLU A 171 -2.96 -27.66 9.78
CA GLU A 171 -1.55 -28.09 9.59
C GLU A 171 -1.01 -27.73 8.19
N ARG A 172 -1.88 -27.76 7.17
CA ARG A 172 -1.51 -27.40 5.79
C ARG A 172 -1.43 -25.88 5.59
N SER A 173 -2.31 -25.12 6.24
CA SER A 173 -2.36 -23.66 6.11
C SER A 173 -1.13 -22.95 6.72
N GLU A 174 -0.44 -23.57 7.69
CA GLU A 174 0.77 -22.98 8.29
C GLU A 174 1.86 -22.70 7.25
N MET A 175 1.92 -23.54 6.21
CA MET A 175 2.85 -23.39 5.10
C MET A 175 2.16 -22.87 3.83
N ILE A 176 1.00 -22.21 3.93
CA ILE A 176 0.22 -21.81 2.74
C ILE A 176 1.03 -20.93 1.79
N LEU A 177 1.83 -19.99 2.30
CA LEU A 177 2.64 -19.09 1.47
C LEU A 177 3.70 -19.87 0.68
N PHE A 178 4.36 -20.83 1.33
CA PHE A 178 5.34 -21.71 0.69
C PHE A 178 4.68 -22.63 -0.34
N ASN A 179 3.52 -23.20 0.00
CA ASN A 179 2.76 -24.05 -0.93
C ASN A 179 2.26 -23.28 -2.15
N LEU A 180 1.84 -22.03 -1.98
CA LEU A 180 1.46 -21.18 -3.12
C LEU A 180 2.68 -20.85 -3.99
N ASP A 181 3.84 -20.56 -3.39
CA ASP A 181 5.09 -20.27 -4.12
C ASP A 181 5.55 -21.46 -5.00
N ILE A 182 5.59 -22.68 -4.47
CA ILE A 182 5.94 -23.87 -5.27
C ILE A 182 4.91 -24.20 -6.36
N ASN A 183 3.69 -23.63 -6.26
CA ASN A 183 2.67 -23.69 -7.29
C ASN A 183 2.68 -22.44 -8.21
N ASN A 184 3.77 -21.65 -8.20
CA ASN A 184 3.99 -20.44 -8.98
C ASN A 184 2.96 -19.32 -8.70
N ILE A 185 2.43 -19.26 -7.48
CA ILE A 185 1.49 -18.22 -7.04
C ILE A 185 2.19 -17.30 -6.03
N CYS A 186 2.53 -16.09 -6.49
CA CYS A 186 3.21 -15.09 -5.68
C CYS A 186 2.24 -14.34 -4.76
N VAL A 187 2.35 -14.55 -3.45
CA VAL A 187 1.56 -13.87 -2.40
C VAL A 187 2.46 -13.41 -1.25
N SER A 188 1.89 -12.75 -0.23
CA SER A 188 2.63 -12.32 0.95
C SER A 188 1.84 -12.55 2.23
N GLY A 189 2.49 -12.91 3.34
CA GLY A 189 1.85 -13.04 4.66
C GLY A 189 1.76 -11.74 5.47
N GLY A 190 2.15 -10.61 4.86
CA GLY A 190 2.36 -9.34 5.58
C GLY A 190 3.83 -9.07 5.92
N SER A 191 4.08 -8.08 6.77
CA SER A 191 5.43 -7.53 7.03
C SER A 191 6.42 -8.52 7.69
N ALA A 192 5.94 -9.60 8.30
CA ALA A 192 6.82 -10.57 8.97
C ALA A 192 7.62 -11.45 8.00
N CYS A 193 7.08 -11.75 6.82
CA CYS A 193 7.80 -12.57 5.83
C CYS A 193 9.10 -11.90 5.36
N SER A 194 9.18 -10.58 5.39
CA SER A 194 10.38 -9.83 4.96
C SER A 194 11.44 -9.63 6.04
N SER A 195 11.08 -9.72 7.33
CA SER A 195 12.00 -9.42 8.44
C SER A 195 12.75 -10.63 8.99
N GLY A 196 12.47 -11.84 8.49
CA GLY A 196 13.05 -13.09 9.00
C GLY A 196 12.72 -13.36 10.48
N ALA A 197 11.74 -12.64 11.03
CA ALA A 197 11.38 -12.65 12.44
C ALA A 197 10.02 -13.32 12.61
N ASP A 198 9.96 -14.35 13.46
CA ASP A 198 8.80 -15.21 13.70
C ASP A 198 7.64 -14.53 14.46
N ILE A 199 7.69 -13.20 14.58
CA ILE A 199 6.78 -12.45 15.46
C ILE A 199 5.42 -12.28 14.77
N GLY A 200 5.30 -12.45 13.45
CA GLY A 200 4.07 -12.17 12.70
C GLY A 200 3.89 -10.66 12.41
N SER A 201 2.92 -10.29 11.56
CA SER A 201 2.72 -8.89 11.15
C SER A 201 2.21 -8.04 12.30
N HIS A 202 2.87 -6.89 12.56
CA HIS A 202 2.42 -5.93 13.56
C HIS A 202 1.07 -5.28 13.20
N VAL A 203 0.77 -5.11 11.91
CA VAL A 203 -0.53 -4.60 11.45
C VAL A 203 -1.62 -5.60 11.76
N ILE A 204 -1.41 -6.88 11.41
CA ILE A 204 -2.40 -7.93 11.65
C ILE A 204 -2.65 -8.10 13.14
N ARG A 205 -1.59 -8.20 13.97
CA ARG A 205 -1.75 -8.31 15.44
C ARG A 205 -2.55 -7.14 16.04
N ALA A 206 -2.45 -5.94 15.46
CA ALA A 206 -3.17 -4.77 15.97
C ALA A 206 -4.68 -4.80 15.70
N ILE A 207 -5.13 -5.50 14.65
CA ILE A 207 -6.55 -5.57 14.25
C ILE A 207 -7.20 -6.93 14.52
N ASN A 208 -6.40 -7.99 14.52
CA ASN A 208 -6.83 -9.36 14.68
C ASN A 208 -5.69 -10.20 15.28
N ASN A 209 -5.80 -10.50 16.58
CA ASN A 209 -4.80 -11.28 17.29
C ASN A 209 -5.22 -12.75 17.46
N ASN A 210 -6.10 -13.27 16.59
CA ASN A 210 -6.53 -14.65 16.64
C ASN A 210 -5.42 -15.58 16.09
N PRO A 211 -4.77 -16.41 16.93
CA PRO A 211 -3.69 -17.27 16.50
C PRO A 211 -4.16 -18.44 15.60
N ASN A 212 -5.47 -18.67 15.51
CA ASN A 212 -6.06 -19.71 14.67
C ASN A 212 -6.38 -19.21 13.25
N LEU A 213 -5.80 -18.09 12.83
CA LEU A 213 -5.95 -17.56 11.48
C LEU A 213 -4.59 -17.31 10.84
N VAL A 214 -4.47 -17.66 9.56
CA VAL A 214 -3.28 -17.40 8.73
C VAL A 214 -3.62 -16.34 7.71
N THR A 215 -2.86 -15.23 7.71
CA THR A 215 -3.09 -14.13 6.76
C THR A 215 -2.35 -14.38 5.46
N VAL A 216 -3.06 -14.16 4.34
CA VAL A 216 -2.50 -14.09 3.00
C VAL A 216 -2.98 -12.81 2.32
N ARG A 217 -2.02 -12.02 1.84
CA ARG A 217 -2.24 -10.84 1.03
C ARG A 217 -2.05 -11.18 -0.43
N PHE A 218 -3.13 -11.00 -1.18
CA PHE A 218 -3.14 -10.98 -2.63
C PHE A 218 -3.02 -9.52 -3.10
N SER A 219 -2.22 -9.30 -4.14
CA SER A 219 -2.03 -7.97 -4.70
C SER A 219 -2.15 -8.05 -6.22
N PHE A 220 -3.00 -7.19 -6.77
CA PHE A 220 -3.42 -7.23 -8.16
C PHE A 220 -2.83 -6.07 -8.95
N SER A 221 -2.69 -6.30 -10.25
CA SER A 221 -2.38 -5.29 -11.25
C SER A 221 -3.27 -5.48 -12.48
N LYS A 222 -3.17 -4.56 -13.43
CA LYS A 222 -3.87 -4.63 -14.72
C LYS A 222 -3.46 -5.81 -15.60
N HIS A 223 -2.42 -6.55 -15.22
CA HIS A 223 -1.97 -7.74 -15.94
C HIS A 223 -2.57 -9.04 -15.41
N ASN A 224 -3.24 -8.99 -14.26
CA ASN A 224 -3.89 -10.18 -13.73
C ASN A 224 -5.16 -10.50 -14.51
N THR A 225 -5.54 -11.78 -14.55
CA THR A 225 -6.75 -12.23 -15.23
C THR A 225 -7.73 -12.92 -14.28
N LYS A 226 -8.96 -13.13 -14.75
CA LYS A 226 -9.98 -13.85 -13.99
C LYS A 226 -9.59 -15.33 -13.83
N GLU A 227 -9.02 -15.92 -14.85
CA GLU A 227 -8.58 -17.31 -14.88
C GLU A 227 -7.44 -17.55 -13.88
N GLU A 228 -6.54 -16.58 -13.71
CA GLU A 228 -5.54 -16.62 -12.64
C GLU A 228 -6.21 -16.61 -11.25
N VAL A 229 -7.24 -15.78 -11.04
CA VAL A 229 -8.01 -15.78 -9.79
C VAL A 229 -8.66 -17.14 -9.54
N ASP A 230 -9.27 -17.75 -10.56
CA ASP A 230 -9.88 -19.07 -10.47
C ASP A 230 -8.86 -20.14 -10.07
N ALA A 231 -7.67 -20.12 -10.71
CA ALA A 231 -6.58 -21.03 -10.38
C ALA A 231 -6.08 -20.87 -8.94
N VAL A 232 -5.95 -19.62 -8.47
CA VAL A 232 -5.56 -19.33 -7.08
C VAL A 232 -6.61 -19.83 -6.09
N VAL A 233 -7.90 -19.56 -6.33
CA VAL A 233 -8.97 -20.02 -5.43
C VAL A 233 -9.03 -21.55 -5.38
N ALA A 234 -8.91 -22.22 -6.52
CA ALA A 234 -8.86 -23.67 -6.58
C ALA A 234 -7.69 -24.22 -5.75
N LYS A 235 -6.50 -23.61 -5.87
CA LYS A 235 -5.33 -24.02 -5.10
C LYS A 235 -5.51 -23.77 -3.60
N VAL A 236 -6.03 -22.60 -3.21
CA VAL A 236 -6.31 -22.30 -1.80
C VAL A 236 -7.30 -23.30 -1.21
N LYS A 237 -8.31 -23.72 -1.97
CA LYS A 237 -9.29 -24.74 -1.54
C LYS A 237 -8.66 -26.10 -1.26
N GLU A 238 -7.58 -26.48 -1.96
CA GLU A 238 -6.85 -27.72 -1.68
C GLU A 238 -5.98 -27.63 -0.42
N LEU A 239 -5.55 -26.42 -0.06
CA LEU A 239 -4.59 -26.14 1.01
C LEU A 239 -5.24 -25.83 2.37
N ILE A 240 -6.51 -25.42 2.38
CA ILE A 240 -7.28 -25.08 3.60
C ILE A 240 -8.14 -26.25 4.04
#